data_AF-A0A0C9RG04-F1
#
_entry.id   AF-A0A0C9RG04-F1
#
_cell.length_a   1.000
_cell.length_b   1.000
_cell.length_c   1.000
_cell.angle_alpha   90.00
_cell.angle_beta   90.00
_cell.angle_gamma   90.00
#
_symmetry.space_group_name_H-M   'P 1'
#
loop_
_entity.id
_entity.type
_entity.pdbx_description
1 polymer ?
#
loop_
_entity_poly.entity_id
_entity_poly.type
_entity_poly.pdbx_seq_one_letter_code
_entity_poly.pdbx_strand_id
1 'polypeptide(L)'
;LFISVINKRASALRALAIFPFPSKSHAIGIQHLFQAMARRGHSVDLVSHFPRDKPMENYRDISLRGILPSIPNSTTFDMFQSFNFLGMKDFVRIAGAETCDLLELPVFQELMMTPRGTYDVIIIEVILFFVDTLKIYSIFRCNKYIIE
;
A
#
# COMPACT_ATOMS: atom_id res chain seq x y z
N LEU A 1 25.81 -34.56 10.42
CA LEU A 1 24.98 -34.77 9.21
C LEU A 1 23.74 -33.89 9.35
N PHE A 2 23.77 -32.65 8.85
CA PHE A 2 22.60 -31.75 8.91
C PHE A 2 21.76 -31.98 7.65
N ILE A 3 20.70 -32.77 7.77
CA ILE A 3 19.71 -32.92 6.70
C ILE A 3 18.78 -31.70 6.80
N SER A 4 19.06 -30.68 5.98
CA SER A 4 18.09 -29.61 5.74
C SER A 4 17.02 -30.16 4.81
N VAL A 5 15.83 -30.40 5.35
CA VAL A 5 14.64 -30.71 4.54
C VAL A 5 14.23 -29.42 3.83
N ILE A 6 14.67 -29.24 2.60
CA ILE A 6 14.16 -28.19 1.71
C ILE A 6 12.78 -28.65 1.24
N ASN A 7 11.72 -28.09 1.83
CA ASN A 7 10.36 -28.34 1.39
C ASN A 7 10.17 -27.74 -0.02
N LYS A 8 10.24 -28.58 -1.06
CA LYS A 8 10.03 -28.20 -2.48
C LYS A 8 8.60 -27.76 -2.82
N ARG A 9 7.69 -27.61 -1.84
CA ARG A 9 6.27 -27.29 -2.07
C ARG A 9 5.83 -25.87 -1.66
N ALA A 10 6.75 -24.99 -1.28
CA ALA A 10 6.45 -23.57 -1.26
C ALA A 10 6.96 -22.97 -2.57
N SER A 11 6.08 -22.80 -3.57
CA SER A 11 6.45 -22.04 -4.77
C SER A 11 6.84 -20.62 -4.34
N ALA A 12 7.91 -20.09 -4.91
CA ALA A 12 8.34 -18.72 -4.69
C ALA A 12 7.31 -17.75 -5.29
N LEU A 13 6.34 -17.36 -4.47
CA LEU A 13 5.30 -16.38 -4.81
C LEU A 13 5.89 -15.05 -5.32
N ARG A 14 5.26 -14.49 -6.35
CA ARG A 14 5.42 -13.10 -6.81
C ARG A 14 4.25 -12.27 -6.30
N ALA A 15 4.49 -11.39 -5.33
CA ALA A 15 3.48 -10.53 -4.73
C ALA A 15 3.60 -9.09 -5.22
N LEU A 16 2.48 -8.47 -5.56
CA LEU A 16 2.33 -7.03 -5.68
C LEU A 16 1.59 -6.52 -4.45
N ALA A 17 2.15 -5.54 -3.76
CA ALA A 17 1.52 -4.90 -2.63
C ALA A 17 1.35 -3.41 -2.88
N ILE A 18 0.13 -2.89 -2.68
CA ILE A 18 -0.24 -1.50 -2.94
C ILE A 18 -0.68 -0.87 -1.63
N PHE A 19 0.17 -0.03 -1.05
CA PHE A 19 -0.04 0.65 0.24
C PHE A 19 0.12 2.16 0.03
N PRO A 20 -0.88 2.81 -0.57
CA PRO A 20 -0.77 4.18 -1.04
C PRO A 20 -1.03 5.21 0.07
N PHE A 21 -1.42 4.80 1.28
CA PHE A 21 -1.71 5.78 2.32
C PHE A 21 -0.41 6.41 2.85
N PRO A 22 -0.31 7.76 2.92
CA PRO A 22 0.94 8.45 3.24
C PRO A 22 1.25 8.50 4.76
N SER A 23 0.95 7.42 5.50
CA SER A 23 1.26 7.29 6.93
C SER A 23 2.26 6.16 7.20
N LYS A 24 3.31 6.45 7.98
CA LYS A 24 4.38 5.47 8.24
C LYS A 24 3.88 4.29 9.09
N SER A 25 2.91 4.50 9.97
CA SER A 25 2.31 3.43 10.76
C SER A 25 1.60 2.38 9.89
N HIS A 26 1.07 2.77 8.74
CA HIS A 26 0.42 1.89 7.78
C HIS A 26 1.42 1.07 6.95
N ALA A 27 2.58 1.65 6.63
CA ALA A 27 3.61 0.98 5.86
C ALA A 27 4.54 0.08 6.70
N ILE A 28 4.87 0.44 7.94
CA ILE A 28 5.93 -0.24 8.69
C ILE A 28 5.61 -1.72 8.98
N GLY A 29 4.38 -2.03 9.37
CA GLY A 29 3.96 -3.40 9.67
C GLY A 29 4.08 -4.31 8.45
N ILE A 30 3.59 -3.82 7.30
CA ILE A 30 3.60 -4.61 6.06
C ILE A 30 5.02 -4.73 5.48
N GLN A 31 5.87 -3.71 5.63
CA GLN A 31 7.27 -3.78 5.20
C GLN A 31 8.03 -4.90 5.90
N HIS A 32 7.82 -5.09 7.20
CA HIS A 32 8.43 -6.20 7.94
C HIS A 32 7.94 -7.57 7.45
N LEU A 33 6.63 -7.70 7.19
CA LEU A 33 6.06 -8.93 6.63
C LEU A 33 6.70 -9.27 5.29
N PHE A 34 6.70 -8.31 4.35
CA PHE A 34 7.23 -8.53 3.01
C PHE A 34 8.74 -8.71 2.98
N GLN A 35 9.48 -8.07 3.90
CA GLN A 35 10.90 -8.34 4.10
C GLN A 35 11.11 -9.79 4.52
N ALA A 36 10.28 -10.32 5.41
CA ALA A 36 10.37 -11.71 5.84
C ALA A 36 9.96 -12.67 4.70
N MET A 37 9.03 -12.29 3.83
CA MET A 37 8.70 -13.06 2.62
C MET A 37 9.86 -13.08 1.63
N ALA A 38 10.48 -11.93 1.34
CA ALA A 38 11.61 -11.83 0.43
C ALA A 38 12.82 -12.66 0.89
N ARG A 39 13.11 -12.68 2.21
CA ARG A 39 14.15 -13.55 2.80
C ARG A 39 13.88 -15.04 2.62
N ARG A 40 12.63 -15.45 2.40
CA ARG A 40 12.25 -16.85 2.17
C ARG A 40 12.22 -17.21 0.68
N GLY A 41 12.64 -16.29 -0.20
CA GLY A 41 12.73 -16.52 -1.65
C GLY A 41 11.50 -16.05 -2.45
N HIS A 42 10.50 -15.44 -1.81
CA HIS A 42 9.39 -14.80 -2.52
C HIS A 42 9.85 -13.48 -3.16
N SER A 43 9.30 -13.11 -4.32
CA SER A 43 9.50 -11.78 -4.92
C SER A 43 8.38 -10.84 -4.49
N VAL A 44 8.73 -9.65 -4.00
CA VAL A 44 7.74 -8.65 -3.60
C VAL A 44 8.02 -7.32 -4.29
N ASP A 45 6.98 -6.77 -4.92
CA ASP A 45 6.93 -5.38 -5.36
C ASP A 45 6.00 -4.61 -4.40
N LEU A 46 6.53 -3.62 -3.68
CA LEU A 46 5.74 -2.79 -2.76
C LEU A 46 5.61 -1.35 -3.28
N VAL A 47 4.39 -0.93 -3.59
CA VAL A 47 4.03 0.47 -3.83
C VAL A 47 3.77 1.16 -2.50
N SER A 48 4.59 2.14 -2.12
CA SER A 48 4.36 2.94 -0.91
C SER A 48 5.12 4.28 -0.89
N HIS A 49 4.74 5.18 0.01
CA HIS A 49 5.44 6.45 0.25
C HIS A 49 6.80 6.30 0.99
N PHE A 50 7.12 5.11 1.50
CA PHE A 50 8.21 4.89 2.43
C PHE A 50 9.21 3.85 1.91
N PRO A 51 9.87 4.07 0.75
CA PRO A 51 10.81 3.09 0.21
C PRO A 51 11.99 2.91 1.17
N ARG A 52 12.63 1.75 1.10
CA ARG A 52 13.80 1.43 1.92
C ARG A 52 15.02 2.21 1.45
N ASP A 53 15.89 2.56 2.40
CA ASP A 53 17.16 3.23 2.06
C ASP A 53 18.20 2.24 1.52
N LYS A 54 18.08 0.96 1.89
CA LYS A 54 18.98 -0.11 1.42
C LYS A 54 18.20 -1.09 0.56
N PRO A 55 18.68 -1.38 -0.67
CA PRO A 55 18.06 -2.36 -1.55
C PRO A 55 18.10 -3.75 -0.91
N MET A 56 17.18 -4.60 -1.33
CA MET A 56 17.09 -5.97 -0.85
C MET A 56 16.73 -6.91 -1.99
N GLU A 57 17.40 -8.04 -2.06
CA GLU A 57 17.11 -9.07 -3.04
C GLU A 57 15.66 -9.56 -2.90
N ASN A 58 15.00 -9.80 -4.04
CA ASN A 58 13.61 -10.22 -4.14
C ASN A 58 12.61 -9.25 -3.49
N TYR A 59 13.00 -7.99 -3.28
CA TYR A 59 12.16 -6.94 -2.74
C TYR A 59 12.39 -5.63 -3.50
N ARG A 60 11.38 -5.16 -4.24
CA ARG A 60 11.42 -3.91 -4.99
C ARG A 60 10.49 -2.89 -4.36
N ASP A 61 11.05 -1.77 -3.92
CA ASP A 61 10.27 -0.59 -3.54
C ASP A 61 9.87 0.21 -4.78
N ILE A 62 8.56 0.28 -5.03
CA ILE A 62 7.94 1.16 -6.02
C ILE A 62 7.52 2.43 -5.27
N SER A 63 8.30 3.50 -5.41
CA SER A 63 8.18 4.65 -4.52
C SER A 63 7.09 5.65 -4.93
N LEU A 64 6.28 6.05 -3.96
CA LEU A 64 5.40 7.22 -4.00
C LEU A 64 5.94 8.37 -3.12
N ARG A 65 7.21 8.28 -2.68
CA ARG A 65 7.82 9.24 -1.73
C ARG A 65 7.71 10.66 -2.28
N GLY A 66 7.15 11.56 -1.48
CA GLY A 66 7.03 12.99 -1.82
C GLY A 66 5.83 13.37 -2.68
N ILE A 67 5.00 12.41 -3.11
CA ILE A 67 3.80 12.72 -3.92
C ILE A 67 2.68 13.29 -3.05
N LEU A 68 2.41 12.66 -1.90
CA LEU A 68 1.49 13.16 -0.88
C LEU A 68 2.26 13.55 0.37
N PRO A 69 1.78 14.55 1.13
CA PRO A 69 2.38 14.93 2.40
C PRO A 69 2.28 13.77 3.39
N SER A 70 3.40 13.44 4.04
CA SER A 70 3.41 12.36 5.03
C SER A 70 2.64 12.78 6.28
N ILE A 71 1.72 11.92 6.71
CA ILE A 71 1.05 12.05 8.00
C ILE A 71 2.03 11.59 9.10
N PRO A 72 2.38 12.46 10.06
CA PRO A 72 3.29 12.10 11.14
C PRO A 72 2.65 11.04 12.06
N ASN A 73 3.48 10.13 12.56
CA ASN A 73 3.05 9.14 13.56
C ASN A 73 2.87 9.74 14.97
N SER A 74 3.36 10.96 15.20
CA SER A 74 3.23 11.66 16.47
C SER A 74 1.93 12.45 16.50
N THR A 75 0.95 11.96 17.24
CA THR A 75 -0.25 12.74 17.57
C THR A 75 0.07 13.69 18.71
N THR A 76 0.08 14.99 18.42
CA THR A 76 0.04 16.00 19.50
C THR A 76 -1.35 16.02 20.12
N PHE A 77 -1.47 16.52 21.35
CA PHE A 77 -2.78 16.71 21.98
C PHE A 77 -3.69 17.61 21.13
N ASP A 78 -3.12 18.60 20.46
CA ASP A 78 -3.83 19.47 19.51
C ASP A 78 -4.30 18.72 18.26
N MET A 79 -3.49 17.79 17.72
CA MET A 79 -3.92 16.91 16.61
C MET A 79 -5.07 15.99 17.04
N PHE A 80 -5.01 15.45 18.25
CA PHE A 80 -6.08 14.62 18.81
C PHE A 80 -7.37 15.43 19.01
N GLN A 81 -7.27 16.66 19.52
CA GLN A 81 -8.43 17.57 19.59
C GLN A 81 -8.93 17.99 18.21
N SER A 82 -8.07 18.06 17.20
CA SER A 82 -8.48 18.40 15.82
C SER A 82 -9.12 17.24 15.08
N PHE A 83 -9.05 16.01 15.62
CA PHE A 83 -9.73 14.79 15.15
C PHE A 83 -11.27 14.84 15.41
N ASN A 84 -11.84 16.03 15.24
CA ASN A 84 -13.27 16.30 15.21
C ASN A 84 -13.79 16.22 13.75
N PHE A 85 -15.04 16.61 13.49
CA PHE A 85 -15.64 16.61 12.15
C PHE A 85 -14.78 17.27 11.05
N LEU A 86 -14.06 18.36 11.37
CA LEU A 86 -13.14 19.00 10.41
C LEU A 86 -11.90 18.12 10.10
N GLY A 87 -11.26 17.53 11.12
CA GLY A 87 -10.16 16.57 10.90
C GLY A 87 -10.60 15.31 10.17
N MET A 88 -11.84 14.85 10.39
CA MET A 88 -12.44 13.76 9.63
C MET A 88 -12.61 14.08 8.15
N LYS A 89 -12.94 15.34 7.79
CA LYS A 89 -13.05 15.75 6.39
C LYS A 89 -11.70 15.70 5.69
N ASP A 90 -10.65 16.22 6.31
CA ASP A 90 -9.29 16.15 5.74
C ASP A 90 -8.78 14.72 5.68
N PHE A 91 -9.08 13.90 6.69
CA PHE A 91 -8.77 12.47 6.64
C PHE A 91 -9.44 11.78 5.45
N VAL A 92 -10.76 11.95 5.29
CA VAL A 92 -11.52 11.35 4.19
C VAL A 92 -11.01 11.83 2.82
N ARG A 93 -10.59 13.09 2.73
CA ARG A 93 -9.97 13.63 1.52
C ARG A 93 -8.65 12.93 1.18
N ILE A 94 -7.75 12.77 2.17
CA ILE A 94 -6.45 12.12 1.97
C ILE A 94 -6.63 10.63 1.66
N ALA A 95 -7.42 9.93 2.47
CA ALA A 95 -7.63 8.48 2.34
C ALA A 95 -8.50 8.09 1.14
N GLY A 96 -9.27 9.03 0.60
CA GLY A 96 -10.15 8.84 -0.55
C GLY A 96 -9.62 9.53 -1.80
N ALA A 97 -9.99 10.80 -1.98
CA ALA A 97 -9.75 11.55 -3.22
C ALA A 97 -8.26 11.64 -3.59
N GLU A 98 -7.40 12.08 -2.68
CA GLU A 98 -5.97 12.24 -2.98
C GLU A 98 -5.27 10.89 -3.22
N THR A 99 -5.74 9.83 -2.57
CA THR A 99 -5.29 8.46 -2.84
C THR A 99 -5.77 7.98 -4.21
N CYS A 100 -7.00 8.32 -4.63
CA CYS A 100 -7.49 8.03 -6.00
C CYS A 100 -6.65 8.76 -7.06
N ASP A 101 -6.23 10.00 -6.82
CA ASP A 101 -5.43 10.78 -7.77
C ASP A 101 -4.07 10.11 -8.08
N LEU A 102 -3.56 9.27 -7.16
CA LEU A 102 -2.35 8.48 -7.39
C LEU A 102 -2.51 7.50 -8.56
N LEU A 103 -3.72 7.04 -8.87
CA LEU A 103 -3.96 6.12 -9.99
C LEU A 103 -3.61 6.75 -11.34
N GLU A 104 -3.59 8.07 -11.44
CA GLU A 104 -3.18 8.77 -12.67
C GLU A 104 -1.66 8.75 -12.90
N LEU A 105 -0.88 8.36 -11.89
CA LEU A 105 0.57 8.30 -12.01
C LEU A 105 1.01 7.21 -13.02
N PRO A 106 2.07 7.45 -13.80
CA PRO A 106 2.59 6.48 -14.77
C PRO A 106 2.84 5.10 -14.17
N VAL A 107 3.30 5.05 -12.92
CA VAL A 107 3.57 3.80 -12.21
C VAL A 107 2.33 2.91 -12.05
N PHE A 108 1.15 3.50 -11.80
CA PHE A 108 -0.08 2.73 -11.71
C PHE A 108 -0.58 2.32 -13.10
N GLN A 109 -0.37 3.16 -14.12
CA GLN A 109 -0.66 2.82 -15.51
C GLN A 109 0.20 1.62 -15.96
N GLU A 110 1.49 1.60 -15.65
CA GLU A 110 2.38 0.47 -15.92
C GLU A 110 1.95 -0.82 -15.17
N LEU A 111 1.55 -0.69 -13.90
CA LEU A 111 1.05 -1.82 -13.12
C LEU A 111 -0.27 -2.37 -13.70
N MET A 112 -1.18 -1.51 -14.17
CA MET A 112 -2.43 -1.93 -14.82
C MET A 112 -2.20 -2.62 -16.17
N MET A 113 -1.15 -2.23 -16.90
CA MET A 113 -0.75 -2.84 -18.17
C MET A 113 0.05 -4.13 -17.98
N THR A 114 0.39 -4.51 -16.74
CA THR A 114 1.13 -5.73 -16.46
C THR A 114 0.31 -6.96 -16.87
N PRO A 115 0.86 -7.92 -17.63
CA PRO A 115 0.13 -9.10 -18.08
C PRO A 115 -0.48 -9.89 -16.92
N ARG A 116 -1.72 -10.39 -17.11
CA ARG A 116 -2.38 -11.29 -16.16
C ARG A 116 -1.49 -12.51 -15.90
N GLY A 117 -1.37 -12.91 -14.64
CA GLY A 117 -0.50 -14.01 -14.21
C GLY A 117 0.95 -13.62 -13.89
N THR A 118 1.33 -12.33 -13.98
CA THR A 118 2.66 -11.84 -13.54
C THR A 118 2.84 -11.90 -12.03
N TYR A 119 1.76 -11.64 -11.29
CA TYR A 119 1.70 -11.73 -9.83
C TYR A 119 0.75 -12.85 -9.44
N ASP A 120 1.17 -13.66 -8.48
CA ASP A 120 0.36 -14.73 -7.91
C ASP A 120 -0.64 -14.17 -6.87
N VAL A 121 -0.28 -13.07 -6.21
CA VAL A 121 -1.13 -12.35 -5.26
C VAL A 121 -0.97 -10.84 -5.41
N ILE A 122 -2.08 -10.13 -5.30
CA ILE A 122 -2.13 -8.67 -5.20
C ILE A 122 -2.76 -8.33 -3.85
N ILE A 123 -2.06 -7.53 -3.04
CA ILE A 123 -2.50 -7.10 -1.71
C ILE A 123 -2.67 -5.58 -1.77
N ILE A 124 -3.87 -5.10 -1.50
CA ILE A 124 -4.19 -3.67 -1.56
C ILE A 124 -4.62 -3.20 -0.17
N GLU A 125 -3.99 -2.14 0.29
CA GLU A 125 -4.46 -1.40 1.46
C GLU A 125 -5.77 -0.68 1.12
N VAL A 126 -6.82 -0.99 1.86
CA VAL A 126 -8.10 -0.29 1.79
C VAL A 126 -8.34 0.41 3.11
N ILE A 127 -8.41 1.74 3.08
CA ILE A 127 -8.79 2.52 4.26
C ILE A 127 -10.29 2.79 4.21
N LEU A 128 -11.04 1.99 4.98
CA LEU A 128 -12.48 2.13 5.10
C LEU A 128 -12.84 3.15 6.19
N PHE A 129 -13.61 4.19 5.84
CA PHE A 129 -14.35 5.00 6.81
C PHE A 129 -15.84 4.71 6.74
N PHE A 130 -16.41 4.30 7.86
CA PHE A 130 -17.85 4.31 8.09
C PHE A 130 -18.29 5.75 8.34
N VAL A 131 -18.53 6.53 7.28
CA VAL A 131 -19.24 7.82 7.38
C VAL A 131 -20.50 7.72 6.55
N ASP A 132 -21.51 7.03 7.09
CA ASP A 132 -22.79 6.71 6.46
C ASP A 132 -22.67 5.97 5.11
N THR A 133 -23.49 4.94 4.94
CA THR A 133 -23.49 4.01 3.79
C THR A 133 -23.57 4.71 2.41
N LEU A 134 -23.93 6.00 2.37
CA LEU A 134 -23.99 6.84 1.18
C LEU A 134 -22.65 7.46 0.74
N LYS A 135 -21.65 7.61 1.62
CA LYS A 135 -20.31 8.15 1.22
C LYS A 135 -19.24 7.09 1.03
N ILE A 136 -19.49 5.85 1.45
CA ILE A 136 -18.71 4.67 1.03
C ILE A 136 -18.61 4.60 -0.50
N TYR A 137 -19.65 5.06 -1.20
CA TYR A 137 -19.65 5.19 -2.67
C TYR A 137 -18.55 6.11 -3.24
N SER A 138 -17.98 7.03 -2.46
CA SER A 138 -16.90 7.92 -2.94
C SER A 138 -15.55 7.21 -3.03
N ILE A 139 -15.27 6.25 -2.15
CA ILE A 139 -14.04 5.44 -2.17
C ILE A 139 -14.09 4.45 -3.33
N PHE A 140 -15.28 3.90 -3.63
CA PHE A 140 -15.52 3.09 -4.82
C PHE A 140 -15.74 3.92 -6.11
N ARG A 141 -15.74 5.25 -6.01
CA ARG A 141 -15.73 6.18 -7.16
C ARG A 141 -14.34 6.78 -7.40
N CYS A 142 -13.28 5.97 -7.42
CA CYS A 142 -12.21 6.28 -8.39
C CYS A 142 -12.84 6.06 -9.79
N ASN A 143 -13.74 6.95 -10.19
CA ASN A 143 -14.78 6.79 -11.21
C ASN A 143 -14.23 6.68 -12.65
N LYS A 144 -12.91 6.63 -12.78
CA LYS A 144 -12.16 6.73 -14.03
C LYS A 144 -11.40 5.42 -14.35
N TYR A 145 -11.23 4.51 -13.39
CA TYR A 145 -10.35 3.35 -13.52
C TYR A 145 -10.91 2.04 -12.92
N ILE A 146 -12.23 1.93 -12.71
CA ILE A 146 -12.82 0.64 -12.32
C ILE A 146 -12.62 -0.35 -13.48
N ILE A 147 -11.76 -1.33 -13.24
CA ILE A 147 -11.41 -2.41 -14.15
C ILE A 147 -12.62 -3.35 -14.21
N GLU A 148 -13.31 -3.40 -15.36
CA GLU A 148 -14.22 -4.50 -15.70
C GLU A 148 -13.44 -5.75 -16.16
#